data_AF-A0A7Y2IFB2-F1
#
_entry.id   AF-A0A7Y2IFB2-F1
#
_cell.length_a   1.000
_cell.length_b   1.000
_cell.length_c   1.000
_cell.angle_alpha   90.00
_cell.angle_beta   90.00
_cell.angle_gamma   90.00
#
_symmetry.space_group_name_H-M   'P 1'
#
loop_
_entity.id
_entity.type
_entity.pdbx_description
1 polymer ?
#
loop_
_entity_poly.entity_id
_entity_poly.type
_entity_poly.pdbx_seq_one_letter_code
_entity_poly.pdbx_strand_id
1 'polypeptide(L)'
;MFVNSQSRLFALGFALLLFAGACGSGEGDTSAVTSDPADSATTETTDGESVDTILDDESADGDATAMAGTVDVGLFFDGALATEVTTEDCALSGGAETSCYVITVAGDPVTYDTGPFCPETITDSADSGGIWFDGDGVYDIDGEFIVNLAELYGDDNWMMYDEDGNVLVTETAEEFDLAARPDVDPSLQNHCVEGRLEWLENGEPISTTVTIPVEPVLADAVSSAQGNLGVTLDGVVIAASAPVEAILGAYTIAAFDDCGGHFNPFDGYHLHGAVGCSELDEAAEGETAMFAYAMDGFPVHSPLDDVDSADLDECNGHTTEEDGYHYHANNAAENQVIECLIGQTVAGSDAAGGGGAGGRPEGPPPGEG
;
A
#
# COMPACT_ATOMS: atom_id res chain seq x y z
N MET A 1 -36.73 31.89 -26.78
CA MET A 1 -37.95 31.69 -25.96
C MET A 1 -37.47 31.68 -24.52
N PHE A 2 -37.73 32.77 -23.79
CA PHE A 2 -37.27 33.01 -22.41
C PHE A 2 -38.21 32.33 -21.42
N VAL A 3 -37.67 31.56 -20.45
CA VAL A 3 -38.24 31.30 -19.11
C VAL A 3 -37.06 30.94 -18.18
N ASN A 4 -36.32 31.90 -17.63
CA ASN A 4 -36.40 32.48 -16.27
C ASN A 4 -37.28 31.77 -15.20
N SER A 5 -36.66 31.27 -14.12
CA SER A 5 -37.22 31.21 -12.75
C SER A 5 -36.11 30.85 -11.75
N GLN A 6 -35.44 31.84 -11.16
CA GLN A 6 -35.61 32.31 -9.77
C GLN A 6 -34.94 31.47 -8.68
N SER A 7 -33.91 32.13 -8.13
CA SER A 7 -33.13 31.93 -6.91
C SER A 7 -33.92 31.59 -5.65
N ARG A 8 -33.25 30.89 -4.71
CA ARG A 8 -33.49 31.05 -3.28
C ARG A 8 -32.17 31.19 -2.53
N LEU A 9 -31.87 32.43 -2.12
CA LEU A 9 -30.99 32.72 -1.00
C LEU A 9 -31.65 32.24 0.29
N PHE A 10 -30.87 31.61 1.17
CA PHE A 10 -31.11 31.65 2.61
C PHE A 10 -29.84 32.16 3.28
N ALA A 11 -30.01 33.22 4.06
CA ALA A 11 -28.99 33.83 4.90
C ALA A 11 -29.52 33.94 6.33
N LEU A 12 -28.55 34.02 7.25
CA LEU A 12 -28.58 34.43 8.65
C LEU A 12 -28.91 33.38 9.73
N GLY A 13 -27.97 33.30 10.70
CA GLY A 13 -28.23 32.75 12.03
C GLY A 13 -27.01 32.68 12.95
N PHE A 14 -26.29 33.79 13.14
CA PHE A 14 -25.22 33.92 14.16
C PHE A 14 -25.83 33.85 15.58
N ALA A 15 -25.31 32.99 16.46
CA ALA A 15 -25.61 33.05 17.89
C ALA A 15 -24.34 32.74 18.72
N LEU A 16 -23.84 33.81 19.33
CA LEU A 16 -22.76 33.88 20.31
C LEU A 16 -23.35 33.62 21.72
N LEU A 17 -22.71 32.80 22.55
CA LEU A 17 -22.88 32.87 24.02
C LEU A 17 -21.62 32.43 24.77
N LEU A 18 -21.30 33.24 25.78
CA LEU A 18 -20.07 33.35 26.55
C LEU A 18 -19.98 32.41 27.76
N PHE A 19 -18.74 32.00 28.03
CA PHE A 19 -18.04 31.74 29.30
C PHE A 19 -18.75 31.89 30.66
N ALA A 20 -18.61 30.85 31.50
CA ALA A 20 -18.11 30.82 32.90
C ALA A 20 -18.33 29.39 33.46
N GLY A 21 -17.51 28.76 34.31
CA GLY A 21 -16.28 29.08 35.01
C GLY A 21 -16.00 27.96 36.03
N ALA A 22 -14.70 27.75 36.29
CA ALA A 22 -14.05 27.28 37.53
C ALA A 22 -14.34 25.88 38.16
N CYS A 23 -13.24 25.11 38.25
CA CYS A 23 -12.62 24.51 39.44
C CYS A 23 -13.43 23.67 40.44
N GLY A 24 -12.92 22.46 40.75
CA GLY A 24 -13.21 21.77 42.00
C GLY A 24 -12.57 20.38 42.10
N SER A 25 -11.44 20.31 42.81
CA SER A 25 -10.71 19.11 43.23
C SER A 25 -11.37 18.37 44.41
N GLY A 26 -10.98 17.09 44.61
CA GLY A 26 -11.10 16.31 45.87
C GLY A 26 -11.49 14.86 45.58
N GLU A 27 -10.60 13.86 45.66
CA GLU A 27 -9.98 13.20 46.84
C GLU A 27 -10.94 12.36 47.72
N GLY A 28 -10.58 11.09 47.91
CA GLY A 28 -11.05 10.16 48.97
C GLY A 28 -12.33 9.38 48.62
N ASP A 29 -12.52 8.11 48.95
CA ASP A 29 -11.82 7.27 49.92
C ASP A 29 -12.15 5.79 49.67
N THR A 30 -11.26 4.97 50.21
CA THR A 30 -11.22 3.52 50.36
C THR A 30 -12.49 2.85 50.89
N SER A 31 -12.68 1.57 50.53
CA SER A 31 -13.05 0.52 51.50
C SER A 31 -12.81 -0.88 50.94
N ALA A 32 -11.92 -1.59 51.60
CA ALA A 32 -11.73 -3.03 51.49
C ALA A 32 -12.84 -3.79 52.25
N VAL A 33 -13.23 -4.97 51.74
CA VAL A 33 -13.83 -6.04 52.55
C VAL A 33 -13.17 -7.36 52.17
N THR A 34 -12.45 -7.91 53.13
CA THR A 34 -11.92 -9.28 53.19
C THR A 34 -12.98 -10.23 53.74
N SER A 35 -13.13 -11.46 53.22
CA SER A 35 -13.01 -12.74 53.98
C SER A 35 -13.31 -13.99 53.13
N ASP A 36 -12.32 -14.89 53.06
CA ASP A 36 -12.33 -16.35 52.77
C ASP A 36 -13.22 -17.16 53.77
N PRO A 37 -13.35 -18.53 53.75
CA PRO A 37 -12.59 -19.58 53.01
C PRO A 37 -13.36 -20.86 52.51
N ALA A 38 -12.63 -21.67 51.71
CA ALA A 38 -12.48 -23.15 51.65
C ALA A 38 -13.68 -24.13 51.64
N ASP A 39 -13.70 -25.05 50.66
CA ASP A 39 -13.61 -26.55 50.79
C ASP A 39 -13.58 -27.16 49.35
N SER A 40 -12.49 -27.76 48.86
CA SER A 40 -12.03 -29.16 48.99
C SER A 40 -12.65 -30.18 48.01
N ALA A 41 -11.76 -30.77 47.19
CA ALA A 41 -11.69 -32.13 46.61
C ALA A 41 -13.00 -32.85 46.18
N THR A 42 -13.07 -33.55 45.05
CA THR A 42 -12.24 -34.72 44.71
C THR A 42 -12.56 -35.19 43.28
N THR A 43 -11.53 -35.75 42.64
CA THR A 43 -11.40 -36.62 41.47
C THR A 43 -12.55 -37.60 41.18
N GLU A 44 -12.79 -37.91 39.89
CA GLU A 44 -12.63 -39.27 39.32
C GLU A 44 -12.78 -39.29 37.78
N THR A 45 -11.99 -40.18 37.20
CA THR A 45 -11.67 -40.48 35.81
C THR A 45 -12.69 -41.42 35.17
N THR A 46 -12.92 -41.35 33.85
CA THR A 46 -13.30 -42.52 33.03
C THR A 46 -12.85 -42.36 31.58
N ASP A 47 -11.83 -43.14 31.20
CA ASP A 47 -11.62 -43.95 29.99
C ASP A 47 -12.26 -43.56 28.64
N GLY A 48 -11.38 -43.19 27.70
CA GLY A 48 -11.05 -43.91 26.46
C GLY A 48 -12.15 -44.49 25.57
N GLU A 49 -12.18 -44.05 24.31
CA GLU A 49 -12.25 -44.94 23.15
C GLU A 49 -11.65 -44.26 21.92
N SER A 50 -10.68 -44.94 21.32
CA SER A 50 -10.03 -44.63 20.04
C SER A 50 -10.85 -45.22 18.89
N VAL A 51 -11.10 -44.44 17.84
CA VAL A 51 -11.58 -44.99 16.56
C VAL A 51 -10.74 -44.44 15.41
N ASP A 52 -9.83 -45.28 14.95
CA ASP A 52 -9.23 -45.24 13.62
C ASP A 52 -10.30 -45.16 12.54
N THR A 53 -10.18 -44.22 11.62
CA THR A 53 -10.71 -44.42 10.26
C THR A 53 -9.70 -43.93 9.24
N ILE A 54 -9.26 -44.90 8.42
CA ILE A 54 -8.31 -44.75 7.33
C ILE A 54 -9.04 -44.19 6.10
N LEU A 55 -8.34 -43.26 5.44
CA LEU A 55 -8.39 -42.80 4.05
C LEU A 55 -9.21 -43.64 3.05
N ASP A 56 -10.04 -42.96 2.27
CA ASP A 56 -10.27 -43.28 0.86
C ASP A 56 -10.30 -41.98 0.04
N ASP A 57 -9.50 -42.01 -1.02
CA ASP A 57 -9.25 -41.01 -2.06
C ASP A 57 -10.26 -41.18 -3.20
N GLU A 58 -10.98 -40.12 -3.61
CA GLU A 58 -11.44 -39.89 -4.99
C GLU A 58 -11.71 -38.38 -5.25
N SER A 59 -10.71 -37.71 -5.83
CA SER A 59 -10.75 -36.77 -6.97
C SER A 59 -12.00 -35.90 -7.28
N ALA A 60 -11.77 -34.59 -7.19
CA ALA A 60 -12.13 -33.49 -8.12
C ALA A 60 -13.62 -33.19 -8.46
N ASP A 61 -14.12 -32.05 -7.97
CA ASP A 61 -14.62 -30.96 -8.83
C ASP A 61 -14.45 -29.63 -8.09
N GLY A 62 -13.98 -28.60 -8.80
CA GLY A 62 -13.49 -27.34 -8.24
C GLY A 62 -14.60 -26.41 -7.75
N ASP A 63 -14.46 -26.01 -6.50
CA ASP A 63 -14.99 -24.78 -5.91
C ASP A 63 -13.93 -24.36 -4.88
N ALA A 64 -13.03 -23.47 -5.28
CA ALA A 64 -12.00 -22.94 -4.39
C ALA A 64 -12.66 -21.87 -3.52
N THR A 65 -13.48 -22.30 -2.57
CA THR A 65 -13.84 -21.43 -1.45
C THR A 65 -12.58 -21.27 -0.62
N ALA A 66 -11.97 -20.08 -0.64
CA ALA A 66 -10.80 -19.76 0.17
C ALA A 66 -11.07 -20.17 1.62
N MET A 67 -10.23 -21.02 2.18
CA MET A 67 -10.25 -21.27 3.63
C MET A 67 -9.73 -19.98 4.26
N ALA A 68 -10.61 -19.23 4.93
CA ALA A 68 -10.50 -17.87 5.45
C ALA A 68 -9.32 -17.59 6.44
N GLY A 69 -8.10 -18.02 6.11
CA GLY A 69 -6.92 -17.93 6.95
C GLY A 69 -5.66 -18.59 6.37
N THR A 70 -5.60 -18.86 5.06
CA THR A 70 -4.38 -19.34 4.40
C THR A 70 -4.14 -18.52 3.14
N VAL A 71 -2.88 -18.15 2.89
CA VAL A 71 -2.46 -17.54 1.63
C VAL A 71 -2.68 -18.52 0.49
N ASP A 72 -3.62 -18.22 -0.39
CA ASP A 72 -3.87 -18.97 -1.62
C ASP A 72 -2.98 -18.45 -2.75
N VAL A 73 -1.91 -19.20 -3.03
CA VAL A 73 -0.98 -18.92 -4.13
C VAL A 73 -1.60 -19.12 -5.51
N GLY A 74 -2.76 -19.79 -5.60
CA GLY A 74 -3.51 -19.98 -6.84
C GLY A 74 -4.22 -18.72 -7.34
N LEU A 75 -4.31 -17.68 -6.50
CA LEU A 75 -4.91 -16.40 -6.86
C LEU A 75 -3.96 -15.47 -7.64
N PHE A 76 -2.65 -15.76 -7.67
CA PHE A 76 -1.72 -14.98 -8.48
C PHE A 76 -2.01 -15.18 -9.97
N PHE A 77 -2.03 -14.10 -10.73
CA PHE A 77 -2.28 -14.15 -12.17
C PHE A 77 -1.16 -14.90 -12.91
N ASP A 78 -1.50 -15.48 -14.07
CA ASP A 78 -0.51 -16.18 -14.89
C ASP A 78 0.59 -15.21 -15.33
N GLY A 79 1.84 -15.52 -15.02
CA GLY A 79 3.00 -14.66 -15.24
C GLY A 79 3.35 -13.70 -14.09
N ALA A 80 2.51 -13.55 -13.06
CA ALA A 80 2.78 -12.65 -11.93
C ALA A 80 3.96 -13.11 -11.05
N LEU A 81 4.32 -14.40 -11.13
CA LEU A 81 5.40 -15.00 -10.36
C LEU A 81 6.59 -15.34 -11.27
N ALA A 82 7.78 -14.84 -10.94
CA ALA A 82 9.02 -15.12 -11.67
C ALA A 82 9.49 -16.57 -11.49
N THR A 83 9.15 -17.19 -10.35
CA THR A 83 9.48 -18.57 -10.02
C THR A 83 8.31 -19.24 -9.31
N GLU A 84 8.25 -20.58 -9.36
CA GLU A 84 7.30 -21.34 -8.54
C GLU A 84 7.48 -20.98 -7.05
N VAL A 85 6.36 -20.78 -6.34
CA VAL A 85 6.36 -20.53 -4.90
C VAL A 85 6.95 -21.74 -4.18
N THR A 86 7.86 -21.49 -3.23
CA THR A 86 8.42 -22.54 -2.37
C THR A 86 8.00 -22.30 -0.92
N THR A 87 8.12 -23.35 -0.09
CA THR A 87 7.79 -23.27 1.33
C THR A 87 9.02 -23.60 2.17
N GLU A 88 9.23 -22.82 3.23
CA GLU A 88 10.29 -23.06 4.21
C GLU A 88 9.78 -22.94 5.65
N ASP A 89 10.52 -23.52 6.60
CA ASP A 89 10.28 -23.32 8.02
C ASP A 89 10.77 -21.92 8.43
N CYS A 90 9.94 -21.16 9.14
CA CYS A 90 10.21 -19.79 9.54
C CYS A 90 9.71 -19.53 10.98
N ALA A 91 10.30 -18.53 11.62
CA ALA A 91 9.79 -17.98 12.88
C ALA A 91 9.09 -16.65 12.59
N LEU A 92 7.94 -16.40 13.22
CA LEU A 92 7.22 -15.12 13.15
C LEU A 92 7.68 -14.17 14.25
N SER A 93 7.32 -12.89 14.14
CA SER A 93 7.74 -11.81 15.03
C SER A 93 7.36 -12.02 16.50
N GLY A 94 6.27 -12.76 16.77
CA GLY A 94 5.86 -13.19 18.12
C GLY A 94 6.56 -14.47 18.62
N GLY A 95 7.46 -15.04 17.84
CA GLY A 95 8.23 -16.26 18.16
C GLY A 95 7.52 -17.58 17.82
N ALA A 96 6.40 -17.54 17.10
CA ALA A 96 5.75 -18.73 16.59
C ALA A 96 6.58 -19.35 15.45
N GLU A 97 6.85 -20.65 15.52
CA GLU A 97 7.47 -21.40 14.41
C GLU A 97 6.35 -21.93 13.50
N THR A 98 6.44 -21.65 12.20
CA THR A 98 5.44 -22.02 11.19
C THR A 98 6.09 -22.31 9.84
N SER A 99 5.28 -22.58 8.82
CA SER A 99 5.70 -22.60 7.42
C SER A 99 5.41 -21.26 6.76
N CYS A 100 6.36 -20.77 5.97
CA CYS A 100 6.23 -19.56 5.17
C CYS A 100 6.37 -19.86 3.69
N TYR A 101 5.66 -19.10 2.87
CA TYR A 101 5.90 -19.04 1.44
C TYR A 101 7.06 -18.11 1.13
N VAL A 102 7.93 -18.54 0.22
CA VAL A 102 8.93 -17.72 -0.45
C VAL A 102 8.40 -17.44 -1.85
N ILE A 103 7.95 -16.20 -2.06
CA ILE A 103 7.26 -15.75 -3.27
C ILE A 103 8.20 -14.81 -4.01
N THR A 104 8.48 -15.09 -5.28
CA THR A 104 9.24 -14.17 -6.15
C THR A 104 8.29 -13.60 -7.19
N VAL A 105 7.90 -12.34 -7.03
CA VAL A 105 7.03 -11.64 -7.97
C VAL A 105 7.81 -11.20 -9.22
N ALA A 106 7.12 -11.07 -10.36
CA ALA A 106 7.72 -10.77 -11.65
C ALA A 106 8.40 -9.39 -11.71
N GLY A 107 7.87 -8.40 -10.97
CA GLY A 107 8.39 -7.03 -10.95
C GLY A 107 7.85 -6.13 -12.07
N ASP A 108 6.80 -6.59 -12.76
CA ASP A 108 6.02 -5.87 -13.77
C ASP A 108 4.59 -6.45 -13.74
N PRO A 109 3.54 -5.61 -13.68
CA PRO A 109 2.17 -6.08 -13.53
C PRO A 109 1.70 -6.80 -14.81
N VAL A 110 1.01 -7.93 -14.66
CA VAL A 110 0.54 -8.73 -15.81
C VAL A 110 -0.89 -8.42 -16.26
N THR A 111 -1.59 -7.55 -15.53
CA THR A 111 -3.01 -7.25 -15.76
C THR A 111 -3.23 -5.98 -16.59
N TYR A 112 -2.22 -5.11 -16.71
CA TYR A 112 -2.24 -3.87 -17.48
C TYR A 112 -0.86 -3.53 -18.06
N ASP A 113 -0.84 -2.63 -19.04
CA ASP A 113 0.41 -2.04 -19.53
C ASP A 113 0.79 -0.85 -18.63
N THR A 114 2.00 -0.81 -18.10
CA THR A 114 2.47 0.29 -17.23
C THR A 114 2.52 1.63 -17.97
N GLY A 115 2.19 2.71 -17.26
CA GLY A 115 2.09 4.05 -17.84
C GLY A 115 0.73 4.31 -18.53
N PRO A 116 0.50 5.51 -19.09
CA PRO A 116 1.42 6.66 -19.18
C PRO A 116 1.75 7.28 -17.81
N PHE A 117 2.79 8.12 -17.77
CA PHE A 117 3.28 8.76 -16.53
C PHE A 117 3.24 10.28 -16.64
N CYS A 118 4.06 10.85 -17.52
CA CYS A 118 4.15 12.29 -17.73
C CYS A 118 3.51 12.71 -19.07
N PRO A 119 2.74 13.80 -19.11
CA PRO A 119 2.27 14.38 -20.37
C PRO A 119 3.43 15.00 -21.14
N GLU A 120 3.34 15.06 -22.48
CA GLU A 120 4.38 15.67 -23.32
C GLU A 120 4.24 17.21 -23.35
N THR A 121 3.02 17.73 -23.26
CA THR A 121 2.72 19.17 -23.36
C THR A 121 1.71 19.65 -22.33
N ILE A 122 1.74 20.97 -22.05
CA ILE A 122 0.73 21.63 -21.21
C ILE A 122 -0.69 21.69 -21.83
N THR A 123 -0.89 21.06 -22.99
CA THR A 123 -2.21 20.94 -23.63
C THR A 123 -2.75 19.52 -23.65
N ASP A 124 -1.96 18.57 -23.14
CA ASP A 124 -2.36 17.17 -23.06
C ASP A 124 -3.40 16.98 -21.95
N SER A 125 -4.30 16.02 -22.17
CA SER A 125 -5.33 15.63 -21.21
C SER A 125 -4.84 14.53 -20.27
N ALA A 126 -5.64 14.22 -19.25
CA ALA A 126 -5.40 13.12 -18.32
C ALA A 126 -4.99 11.80 -19.02
N ASP A 127 -5.62 11.43 -20.14
CA ASP A 127 -5.26 10.21 -20.91
C ASP A 127 -3.80 10.12 -21.41
N SER A 128 -2.99 11.18 -21.27
CA SER A 128 -1.59 11.25 -21.70
C SER A 128 -0.59 11.30 -20.54
N GLY A 129 -1.07 11.41 -19.30
CA GLY A 129 -0.26 11.28 -18.09
C GLY A 129 -0.90 10.25 -17.17
N GLY A 130 -0.26 9.97 -16.04
CA GLY A 130 -0.85 9.19 -14.97
C GLY A 130 -1.35 10.09 -13.86
N ILE A 131 -1.12 9.68 -12.61
CA ILE A 131 -1.57 10.41 -11.42
C ILE A 131 -0.41 10.83 -10.51
N TRP A 132 -0.66 11.87 -9.73
CA TRP A 132 0.17 12.28 -8.61
C TRP A 132 -0.69 12.33 -7.35
N PHE A 133 -0.19 11.80 -6.25
CA PHE A 133 -0.79 12.01 -4.93
C PHE A 133 0.25 12.55 -3.96
N ASP A 134 -0.13 13.57 -3.20
CA ASP A 134 0.76 14.38 -2.35
C ASP A 134 0.51 14.19 -0.84
N GLY A 135 -0.36 13.25 -0.45
CA GLY A 135 -0.81 13.09 0.94
C GLY A 135 -2.10 13.85 1.27
N ASP A 136 -2.47 14.85 0.45
CA ASP A 136 -3.69 15.66 0.64
C ASP A 136 -4.74 15.40 -0.46
N GLY A 137 -4.32 14.98 -1.65
CA GLY A 137 -5.20 14.66 -2.77
C GLY A 137 -4.58 13.78 -3.84
N VAL A 138 -5.41 13.39 -4.81
CA VAL A 138 -5.00 12.72 -6.06
C VAL A 138 -5.29 13.66 -7.22
N TYR A 139 -4.34 13.80 -8.14
CA TYR A 139 -4.40 14.68 -9.30
C TYR A 139 -4.03 13.91 -10.57
N ASP A 140 -4.80 14.10 -11.63
CA ASP A 140 -4.37 13.69 -12.97
C ASP A 140 -3.18 14.58 -13.37
N ILE A 141 -2.08 13.97 -13.81
CA ILE A 141 -0.91 14.69 -14.33
C ILE A 141 -1.20 15.08 -15.78
N ASP A 142 -2.11 16.03 -15.97
CA ASP A 142 -2.41 16.62 -17.26
C ASP A 142 -1.72 17.98 -17.45
N GLY A 143 -1.90 18.58 -18.62
CA GLY A 143 -1.32 19.89 -18.90
C GLY A 143 -1.83 21.01 -17.98
N GLU A 144 -3.07 20.91 -17.50
CA GLU A 144 -3.66 21.88 -16.57
C GLU A 144 -3.01 21.77 -15.18
N PHE A 145 -2.79 20.55 -14.69
CA PHE A 145 -2.05 20.28 -13.47
C PHE A 145 -0.64 20.87 -13.54
N ILE A 146 0.12 20.60 -14.60
CA ILE A 146 1.49 21.10 -14.78
C ILE A 146 1.54 22.64 -14.74
N VAL A 147 0.58 23.32 -15.37
CA VAL A 147 0.51 24.80 -15.36
C VAL A 147 0.15 25.34 -13.97
N ASN A 148 -0.65 24.61 -13.20
CA ASN A 148 -1.20 25.07 -11.92
C ASN A 148 -0.33 24.70 -10.70
N LEU A 149 0.79 23.99 -10.86
CA LEU A 149 1.71 23.60 -9.77
C LEU A 149 2.11 24.78 -8.85
N ALA A 150 2.40 25.95 -9.44
CA ALA A 150 2.76 27.14 -8.67
C ALA A 150 1.62 27.67 -7.79
N GLU A 151 0.37 27.58 -8.25
CA GLU A 151 -0.81 27.95 -7.46
C GLU A 151 -1.12 26.88 -6.41
N LEU A 152 -1.06 25.60 -6.80
CA LEU A 152 -1.32 24.45 -5.94
C LEU A 152 -0.41 24.47 -4.70
N TYR A 153 0.89 24.65 -4.90
CA TYR A 153 1.89 24.65 -3.81
C TYR A 153 2.26 26.05 -3.31
N GLY A 154 1.69 27.12 -3.90
CA GLY A 154 1.90 28.50 -3.47
C GLY A 154 3.35 29.00 -3.65
N ASP A 155 4.06 28.50 -4.67
CA ASP A 155 5.46 28.84 -4.95
C ASP A 155 5.71 29.01 -6.47
N ASP A 156 6.07 30.23 -6.88
CA ASP A 156 6.34 30.59 -8.28
C ASP A 156 7.61 29.92 -8.86
N ASN A 157 8.39 29.19 -8.06
CA ASN A 157 9.54 28.42 -8.55
C ASN A 157 9.14 27.17 -9.35
N TRP A 158 7.89 26.71 -9.23
CA TRP A 158 7.34 25.63 -10.04
C TRP A 158 7.21 26.07 -11.51
N MET A 159 8.03 25.49 -12.38
CA MET A 159 8.05 25.77 -13.82
C MET A 159 8.48 24.52 -14.60
N MET A 160 7.61 23.52 -14.65
CA MET A 160 7.88 22.19 -15.22
C MET A 160 7.66 22.11 -16.75
N TYR A 161 7.73 23.25 -17.44
CA TYR A 161 7.56 23.32 -18.90
C TYR A 161 8.38 24.47 -19.48
N ASP A 162 8.71 24.35 -20.77
CA ASP A 162 9.48 25.36 -21.51
C ASP A 162 8.59 26.48 -22.12
N GLU A 163 9.22 27.45 -22.82
CA GLU A 163 8.51 28.58 -23.43
C GLU A 163 7.52 28.17 -24.54
N ASP A 164 7.70 26.98 -25.12
CA ASP A 164 6.85 26.42 -26.17
C ASP A 164 5.72 25.54 -25.60
N GLY A 165 5.73 25.28 -24.28
CA GLY A 165 4.75 24.49 -23.55
C GLY A 165 5.05 22.99 -23.54
N ASN A 166 6.27 22.58 -23.87
CA ASN A 166 6.69 21.18 -23.70
C ASN A 166 7.00 20.94 -22.23
N VAL A 167 6.48 19.86 -21.67
CA VAL A 167 6.74 19.47 -20.28
C VAL A 167 8.18 18.97 -20.18
N LEU A 168 8.88 19.38 -19.13
CA LEU A 168 10.22 18.91 -18.83
C LEU A 168 10.11 17.51 -18.22
N VAL A 169 10.29 16.48 -19.05
CA VAL A 169 10.24 15.07 -18.66
C VAL A 169 11.65 14.48 -18.64
N THR A 170 11.89 13.45 -17.84
CA THR A 170 13.11 12.64 -17.96
C THR A 170 13.10 11.88 -19.29
N GLU A 171 14.12 12.06 -20.13
CA GLU A 171 14.16 11.50 -21.49
C GLU A 171 15.12 10.32 -21.64
N THR A 172 15.97 10.07 -20.63
CA THR A 172 17.02 9.05 -20.67
C THR A 172 17.16 8.29 -19.34
N ALA A 173 17.72 7.08 -19.41
CA ALA A 173 18.08 6.30 -18.21
C ALA A 173 19.03 7.07 -17.25
N GLU A 174 19.95 7.88 -17.79
CA GLU A 174 20.87 8.68 -16.95
C GLU A 174 20.13 9.79 -16.20
N GLU A 175 19.18 10.47 -16.86
CA GLU A 175 18.34 11.47 -16.19
C GLU A 175 17.42 10.82 -15.17
N PHE A 176 16.81 9.68 -15.50
CA PHE A 176 15.99 8.92 -14.57
C PHE A 176 16.79 8.51 -13.31
N ASP A 177 18.02 8.01 -13.44
CA ASP A 177 18.92 7.70 -12.31
C ASP A 177 19.24 8.93 -11.44
N LEU A 178 19.36 10.10 -12.07
CA LEU A 178 19.67 11.35 -11.39
C LEU A 178 18.45 11.98 -10.70
N ALA A 179 17.24 11.69 -11.17
CA ALA A 179 15.98 12.15 -10.61
C ALA A 179 15.41 11.21 -9.54
N ALA A 180 15.52 9.89 -9.72
CA ALA A 180 14.93 8.87 -8.84
C ALA A 180 15.82 8.55 -7.62
N ARG A 181 16.31 9.60 -6.94
CA ARG A 181 17.18 9.50 -5.75
C ARG A 181 16.85 10.58 -4.73
N PRO A 182 17.11 10.36 -3.42
CA PRO A 182 16.77 11.33 -2.38
C PRO A 182 17.42 12.71 -2.55
N ASP A 183 18.62 12.75 -3.14
CA ASP A 183 19.35 13.97 -3.47
C ASP A 183 19.30 14.17 -4.97
N VAL A 184 18.16 14.64 -5.46
CA VAL A 184 17.86 14.89 -6.88
C VAL A 184 18.93 15.80 -7.48
N ASP A 185 19.43 15.45 -8.68
CA ASP A 185 20.40 16.30 -9.35
C ASP A 185 19.79 17.68 -9.67
N PRO A 186 20.46 18.80 -9.37
CA PRO A 186 19.93 20.14 -9.61
C PRO A 186 19.54 20.41 -11.07
N SER A 187 20.10 19.68 -12.03
CA SER A 187 19.72 19.79 -13.45
C SER A 187 18.31 19.29 -13.74
N LEU A 188 17.76 18.44 -12.87
CA LEU A 188 16.43 17.84 -13.02
C LEU A 188 15.38 18.44 -12.08
N GLN A 189 15.70 19.54 -11.40
CA GLN A 189 14.66 20.34 -10.77
C GLN A 189 13.65 20.81 -11.81
N ASN A 190 12.37 20.92 -11.42
CA ASN A 190 11.26 21.21 -12.31
C ASN A 190 11.07 20.16 -13.43
N HIS A 191 11.33 18.87 -13.16
CA HIS A 191 10.97 17.80 -14.09
C HIS A 191 9.82 16.95 -13.56
N CYS A 192 8.95 16.53 -14.48
CA CYS A 192 8.10 15.37 -14.31
C CYS A 192 8.99 14.14 -14.51
N VAL A 193 9.12 13.34 -13.47
CA VAL A 193 10.01 12.19 -13.43
C VAL A 193 9.19 10.96 -13.81
N GLU A 194 9.52 10.38 -14.96
CA GLU A 194 9.02 9.09 -15.41
C GLU A 194 10.16 8.10 -15.56
N GLY A 195 9.89 6.83 -15.21
CA GLY A 195 10.78 5.72 -15.51
C GLY A 195 10.19 4.81 -16.57
N ARG A 196 11.04 4.03 -17.22
CA ARG A 196 10.62 3.06 -18.24
C ARG A 196 11.31 1.73 -18.02
N LEU A 197 10.61 0.64 -18.31
CA LEU A 197 11.15 -0.72 -18.24
C LEU A 197 12.46 -0.86 -19.03
N GLU A 198 12.54 -0.25 -20.22
CA GLU A 198 13.75 -0.28 -21.06
C GLU A 198 14.97 0.41 -20.46
N TRP A 199 14.80 1.23 -19.43
CA TRP A 199 15.88 1.92 -18.71
C TRP A 199 16.36 1.17 -17.48
N LEU A 200 15.66 0.11 -17.05
CA LEU A 200 16.11 -0.76 -15.97
C LEU A 200 17.33 -1.60 -16.39
N GLU A 201 17.95 -2.27 -15.41
CA GLU A 201 19.09 -3.14 -15.67
C GLU A 201 18.73 -4.21 -16.72
N ASN A 202 19.46 -4.22 -17.84
CA ASN A 202 19.22 -5.08 -19.01
C ASN A 202 17.88 -4.89 -19.73
N GLY A 203 17.07 -3.88 -19.36
CA GLY A 203 15.73 -3.68 -19.90
C GLY A 203 14.75 -4.78 -19.51
N GLU A 204 14.92 -5.36 -18.32
CA GLU A 204 14.09 -6.43 -17.77
C GLU A 204 13.44 -5.98 -16.45
N PRO A 205 12.27 -6.53 -16.08
CA PRO A 205 11.65 -6.29 -14.77
C PRO A 205 12.56 -6.70 -13.62
N ILE A 206 12.52 -5.96 -12.52
CA ILE A 206 13.24 -6.32 -11.29
C ILE A 206 12.33 -7.16 -10.42
N SER A 207 12.50 -8.48 -10.50
CA SER A 207 11.79 -9.44 -9.64
C SER A 207 12.19 -9.26 -8.17
N THR A 208 11.21 -9.34 -7.26
CA THR A 208 11.45 -9.23 -5.81
C THR A 208 10.98 -10.49 -5.09
N THR A 209 11.81 -11.00 -4.17
CA THR A 209 11.44 -12.15 -3.32
C THR A 209 10.98 -11.67 -1.95
N VAL A 210 9.78 -12.07 -1.55
CA VAL A 210 9.23 -11.84 -0.21
C VAL A 210 8.98 -13.17 0.50
N THR A 211 8.91 -13.10 1.82
CA THR A 211 8.54 -14.25 2.66
C THR A 211 7.35 -13.87 3.53
N ILE A 212 6.25 -14.62 3.39
CA ILE A 212 5.00 -14.40 4.14
C ILE A 212 4.53 -15.71 4.79
N PRO A 213 3.87 -15.68 5.96
CA PRO A 213 3.34 -16.89 6.57
C PRO A 213 2.31 -17.57 5.67
N VAL A 214 2.32 -18.90 5.63
CA VAL A 214 1.29 -19.68 4.92
C VAL A 214 -0.08 -19.45 5.55
N GLU A 215 -0.12 -19.49 6.88
CA GLU A 215 -1.31 -19.20 7.69
C GLU A 215 -1.04 -17.93 8.52
N PRO A 216 -1.72 -16.81 8.26
CA PRO A 216 -1.56 -15.57 9.02
C PRO A 216 -1.88 -15.78 10.50
N VAL A 217 -1.11 -15.14 11.37
CA VAL A 217 -1.27 -15.23 12.82
C VAL A 217 -1.40 -13.83 13.39
N LEU A 218 -2.46 -13.56 14.14
CA LEU A 218 -2.62 -12.28 14.84
C LEU A 218 -1.44 -12.01 15.78
N ALA A 219 -1.00 -10.75 15.82
CA ALA A 219 -0.03 -10.27 16.78
C ALA A 219 -0.70 -9.83 18.09
N ASP A 220 0.07 -9.75 19.17
CA ASP A 220 -0.41 -9.22 20.46
C ASP A 220 -0.70 -7.71 20.39
N ALA A 221 -0.11 -7.01 19.41
CA ALA A 221 -0.28 -5.59 19.14
C ALA A 221 -0.03 -5.31 17.66
N VAL A 222 -0.72 -4.30 17.12
CA VAL A 222 -0.48 -3.80 15.76
C VAL A 222 0.95 -3.31 15.60
N SER A 223 1.47 -3.41 14.38
CA SER A 223 2.79 -2.92 14.02
C SER A 223 2.74 -2.01 12.79
N SER A 224 3.61 -1.00 12.76
CA SER A 224 3.78 -0.19 11.55
C SER A 224 4.40 -1.04 10.45
N ALA A 225 3.78 -1.03 9.28
CA ALA A 225 4.36 -1.65 8.10
C ALA A 225 5.69 -0.93 7.75
N GLN A 226 6.75 -1.69 7.47
CA GLN A 226 8.10 -1.18 7.20
C GLN A 226 8.64 -1.85 5.94
N GLY A 227 9.22 -1.06 5.03
CA GLY A 227 9.67 -1.56 3.73
C GLY A 227 8.50 -1.90 2.81
N ASN A 228 8.60 -3.01 2.09
CA ASN A 228 7.46 -3.55 1.36
C ASN A 228 6.33 -3.92 2.32
N LEU A 229 5.12 -3.46 2.02
CA LEU A 229 3.90 -3.66 2.81
C LEU A 229 3.16 -4.94 2.40
N GLY A 230 3.37 -5.40 1.17
CA GLY A 230 2.75 -6.61 0.63
C GLY A 230 3.17 -6.91 -0.81
N VAL A 231 2.48 -7.86 -1.42
CA VAL A 231 2.62 -8.25 -2.83
C VAL A 231 1.26 -8.30 -3.50
N THR A 232 1.17 -7.71 -4.68
CA THR A 232 -0.03 -7.76 -5.51
C THR A 232 -0.16 -9.12 -6.20
N LEU A 233 -1.40 -9.53 -6.48
CA LEU A 233 -1.69 -10.77 -7.18
C LEU A 233 -1.20 -10.75 -8.64
N ASP A 234 -1.01 -9.55 -9.21
CA ASP A 234 -0.52 -9.35 -10.57
C ASP A 234 1.01 -9.19 -10.68
N GLY A 235 1.74 -9.28 -9.57
CA GLY A 235 3.18 -9.55 -9.62
C GLY A 235 4.10 -8.39 -9.32
N VAL A 236 3.68 -7.43 -8.50
CA VAL A 236 4.54 -6.33 -8.03
C VAL A 236 4.49 -6.21 -6.51
N VAL A 237 5.46 -5.49 -5.93
CA VAL A 237 5.48 -5.20 -4.50
C VAL A 237 4.69 -3.94 -4.20
N ILE A 238 4.03 -3.94 -3.04
CA ILE A 238 3.45 -2.74 -2.44
C ILE A 238 4.53 -2.10 -1.60
N ALA A 239 5.00 -0.91 -1.95
CA ALA A 239 6.05 -0.21 -1.24
C ALA A 239 5.49 0.66 -0.11
N ALA A 240 6.37 1.06 0.82
CA ALA A 240 6.09 2.14 1.75
C ALA A 240 5.87 3.47 0.99
N SER A 241 5.20 4.40 1.66
CA SER A 241 4.89 5.74 1.14
C SER A 241 6.04 6.40 0.39
N ALA A 242 5.73 6.96 -0.78
CA ALA A 242 6.67 7.78 -1.52
C ALA A 242 7.11 8.99 -0.69
N PRO A 243 8.38 9.44 -0.78
CA PRO A 243 8.90 10.54 0.02
C PRO A 243 8.44 11.90 -0.53
N VAL A 244 7.14 12.19 -0.46
CA VAL A 244 6.49 13.39 -1.05
C VAL A 244 7.19 14.68 -0.63
N GLU A 245 7.55 14.85 0.65
CA GLU A 245 8.26 16.05 1.12
C GLU A 245 9.59 16.26 0.38
N ALA A 246 10.34 15.19 0.11
CA ALA A 246 11.60 15.26 -0.61
C ALA A 246 11.40 15.55 -2.10
N ILE A 247 10.36 14.96 -2.70
CA ILE A 247 9.99 15.16 -4.12
C ILE A 247 9.58 16.62 -4.35
N LEU A 248 8.63 17.13 -3.55
CA LEU A 248 8.19 18.52 -3.65
C LEU A 248 9.31 19.50 -3.28
N GLY A 249 10.17 19.15 -2.31
CA GLY A 249 11.34 19.95 -1.94
C GLY A 249 12.41 20.05 -3.05
N ALA A 250 12.42 19.11 -3.99
CA ALA A 250 13.27 19.13 -5.18
C ALA A 250 12.60 19.80 -6.39
N TYR A 251 11.37 20.29 -6.26
CA TYR A 251 10.54 20.76 -7.36
C TYR A 251 10.36 19.71 -8.46
N THR A 252 10.20 18.44 -8.10
CA THR A 252 9.90 17.37 -9.05
C THR A 252 8.52 16.79 -8.77
N ILE A 253 7.97 16.09 -9.77
CA ILE A 253 6.79 15.23 -9.61
C ILE A 253 7.24 13.83 -10.00
N ALA A 254 7.19 12.88 -9.07
CA ALA A 254 7.47 11.47 -9.38
C ALA A 254 6.18 10.83 -9.86
N ALA A 255 5.96 10.84 -11.17
CA ALA A 255 4.68 10.42 -11.73
C ALA A 255 4.39 8.95 -11.41
N PHE A 256 3.17 8.67 -10.97
CA PHE A 256 2.60 7.33 -10.95
C PHE A 256 1.78 7.15 -12.22
N ASP A 257 1.62 5.93 -12.69
CA ASP A 257 0.60 5.64 -13.70
C ASP A 257 -0.79 5.62 -13.08
N ASP A 258 -1.83 5.51 -13.92
CA ASP A 258 -3.23 5.43 -13.49
C ASP A 258 -3.55 4.22 -12.60
N CYS A 259 -2.60 3.30 -12.43
CA CYS A 259 -2.71 2.15 -11.53
C CYS A 259 -2.00 2.38 -10.19
N GLY A 260 -1.41 3.55 -9.97
CA GLY A 260 -0.84 3.97 -8.69
C GLY A 260 0.57 3.44 -8.41
N GLY A 261 1.25 2.95 -9.46
CA GLY A 261 2.62 2.47 -9.38
C GLY A 261 3.57 3.24 -10.30
N HIS A 262 4.87 3.04 -10.11
CA HIS A 262 5.90 3.61 -10.98
C HIS A 262 7.21 2.83 -10.93
N PHE A 263 8.14 3.18 -11.82
CA PHE A 263 9.47 2.61 -11.84
C PHE A 263 10.45 3.38 -10.93
N ASN A 264 11.32 2.64 -10.27
CA ASN A 264 12.60 3.12 -9.73
C ASN A 264 13.76 2.35 -10.39
N PRO A 265 14.94 2.96 -10.63
CA PRO A 265 16.05 2.26 -11.28
C PRO A 265 16.55 1.02 -10.55
N PHE A 266 16.37 0.95 -9.23
CA PHE A 266 16.88 -0.11 -8.37
C PHE A 266 15.79 -1.05 -7.86
N ASP A 267 14.60 -0.51 -7.59
CA ASP A 267 13.48 -1.31 -7.05
C ASP A 267 12.52 -1.81 -8.16
N GLY A 268 12.63 -1.31 -9.39
CA GLY A 268 11.75 -1.67 -10.50
C GLY A 268 10.36 -1.05 -10.36
N TYR A 269 9.35 -1.66 -11.00
CA TYR A 269 7.97 -1.22 -10.84
C TYR A 269 7.43 -1.61 -9.46
N HIS A 270 6.82 -0.67 -8.75
CA HIS A 270 6.23 -0.90 -7.43
C HIS A 270 5.04 0.03 -7.19
N LEU A 271 4.11 -0.43 -6.35
CA LEU A 271 2.84 0.21 -6.07
C LEU A 271 2.91 1.10 -4.82
N HIS A 272 2.36 2.31 -4.89
CA HIS A 272 2.21 3.23 -3.75
C HIS A 272 0.75 3.53 -3.39
N GLY A 273 -0.17 3.38 -4.34
CA GLY A 273 -1.61 3.59 -4.13
C GLY A 273 -2.45 2.54 -4.86
N ALA A 274 -3.57 2.12 -4.27
CA ALA A 274 -4.52 1.20 -4.91
C ALA A 274 -5.67 1.98 -5.54
N VAL A 275 -5.84 1.88 -6.86
CA VAL A 275 -6.79 2.71 -7.64
C VAL A 275 -7.65 1.93 -8.64
N GLY A 276 -7.57 0.59 -8.69
CA GLY A 276 -8.47 -0.24 -9.50
C GLY A 276 -7.88 -0.77 -10.80
N CYS A 277 -6.88 -1.67 -10.73
CA CYS A 277 -6.26 -2.27 -11.93
C CYS A 277 -5.96 -3.77 -11.85
N SER A 278 -5.77 -4.32 -10.65
CA SER A 278 -5.24 -5.69 -10.45
C SER A 278 -6.11 -6.55 -9.56
N GLU A 279 -7.37 -6.14 -9.38
CA GLU A 279 -8.34 -6.84 -8.55
C GLU A 279 -8.79 -8.16 -9.19
N LEU A 280 -9.17 -9.09 -8.32
CA LEU A 280 -9.98 -10.23 -8.73
C LEU A 280 -11.37 -9.76 -9.19
N ASP A 281 -11.99 -10.54 -10.09
CA ASP A 281 -13.32 -10.20 -10.64
C ASP A 281 -14.46 -10.27 -9.61
N GLU A 282 -14.25 -10.95 -8.48
CA GLU A 282 -15.28 -11.27 -7.50
C GLU A 282 -14.96 -10.69 -6.12
N ALA A 283 -16.00 -10.24 -5.42
CA ALA A 283 -15.95 -9.78 -4.03
C ALA A 283 -17.23 -10.23 -3.31
N ALA A 284 -17.12 -10.52 -2.02
CA ALA A 284 -18.26 -10.82 -1.16
C ALA A 284 -19.25 -9.63 -1.08
N GLU A 285 -20.51 -9.89 -0.70
CA GLU A 285 -21.50 -8.82 -0.59
C GLU A 285 -21.11 -7.82 0.51
N GLY A 286 -20.87 -6.57 0.10
CA GLY A 286 -20.46 -5.50 1.02
C GLY A 286 -18.96 -5.30 1.08
N GLU A 287 -18.18 -6.17 0.42
CA GLU A 287 -16.73 -6.08 0.34
C GLU A 287 -16.27 -5.57 -1.03
N THR A 288 -15.02 -5.12 -1.08
CA THR A 288 -14.32 -4.79 -2.32
C THR A 288 -13.43 -5.95 -2.75
N ALA A 289 -13.04 -5.96 -4.03
CA ALA A 289 -12.26 -7.07 -4.56
C ALA A 289 -10.82 -7.08 -4.01
N MET A 290 -10.34 -8.28 -3.72
CA MET A 290 -8.95 -8.53 -3.33
C MET A 290 -8.01 -8.25 -4.49
N PHE A 291 -6.84 -7.68 -4.20
CA PHE A 291 -5.78 -7.50 -5.20
C PHE A 291 -4.38 -7.87 -4.68
N ALA A 292 -4.21 -8.16 -3.38
CA ALA A 292 -2.90 -8.38 -2.79
C ALA A 292 -2.94 -9.20 -1.48
N TYR A 293 -1.76 -9.63 -1.04
CA TYR A 293 -1.48 -10.10 0.32
C TYR A 293 -0.52 -9.14 1.02
N ALA A 294 -0.79 -8.82 2.28
CA ALA A 294 0.12 -8.08 3.15
C ALA A 294 1.30 -8.95 3.61
N MET A 295 2.35 -8.33 4.16
CA MET A 295 3.54 -9.06 4.64
C MET A 295 3.29 -10.03 5.81
N ASP A 296 2.17 -9.86 6.53
CA ASP A 296 1.71 -10.79 7.56
C ASP A 296 0.77 -11.88 7.02
N GLY A 297 0.57 -11.90 5.69
CA GLY A 297 -0.19 -12.89 4.94
C GLY A 297 -1.70 -12.66 4.88
N PHE A 298 -2.24 -11.62 5.51
CA PHE A 298 -3.68 -11.33 5.38
C PHE A 298 -4.01 -10.73 4.00
N PRO A 299 -5.21 -11.01 3.44
CA PRO A 299 -5.67 -10.40 2.19
C PRO A 299 -5.78 -8.88 2.29
N VAL A 300 -5.56 -8.22 1.16
CA VAL A 300 -5.74 -6.78 0.99
C VAL A 300 -6.71 -6.55 -0.18
N HIS A 301 -7.82 -5.91 0.15
CA HIS A 301 -8.89 -5.55 -0.76
C HIS A 301 -8.76 -4.10 -1.18
N SER A 302 -9.38 -3.75 -2.31
CA SER A 302 -9.45 -2.37 -2.79
C SER A 302 -10.05 -1.43 -1.73
N PRO A 303 -9.81 -0.10 -1.82
CA PRO A 303 -10.39 0.85 -0.90
C PRO A 303 -11.92 0.78 -0.88
N LEU A 304 -12.53 0.88 0.30
CA LEU A 304 -13.98 1.03 0.41
C LEU A 304 -14.43 2.38 -0.12
N ASP A 305 -15.54 2.40 -0.87
CA ASP A 305 -16.18 3.64 -1.32
C ASP A 305 -16.69 4.49 -0.15
N ASP A 306 -17.15 3.83 0.92
CA ASP A 306 -17.67 4.45 2.14
C ASP A 306 -17.05 3.75 3.35
N VAL A 307 -15.96 4.31 3.88
CA VAL A 307 -15.27 3.75 5.06
C VAL A 307 -16.17 3.69 6.30
N ASP A 308 -17.19 4.56 6.40
CA ASP A 308 -18.15 4.55 7.50
C ASP A 308 -19.20 3.43 7.35
N SER A 309 -19.22 2.72 6.21
CA SER A 309 -20.15 1.62 5.95
C SER A 309 -19.75 0.30 6.63
N ALA A 310 -18.49 0.19 7.06
CA ALA A 310 -17.92 -0.98 7.71
C ALA A 310 -17.41 -0.65 9.13
N ASP A 311 -17.31 -1.64 10.00
CA ASP A 311 -16.74 -1.50 11.36
C ASP A 311 -15.24 -1.81 11.30
N LEU A 312 -14.50 -0.92 10.63
CA LEU A 312 -13.05 -1.07 10.41
C LEU A 312 -12.27 -0.81 11.70
N ASP A 313 -11.19 -1.57 11.87
CA ASP A 313 -10.23 -1.40 12.95
C ASP A 313 -9.18 -0.31 12.66
N GLU A 314 -8.19 -0.18 13.55
CA GLU A 314 -7.13 0.84 13.41
C GLU A 314 -6.18 0.61 12.23
N CYS A 315 -6.17 -0.58 11.62
CA CYS A 315 -5.39 -0.91 10.43
C CYS A 315 -6.23 -0.94 9.15
N ASN A 316 -7.43 -0.33 9.19
CA ASN A 316 -8.37 -0.29 8.06
C ASN A 316 -8.84 -1.68 7.62
N GLY A 317 -8.93 -2.65 8.55
CA GLY A 317 -9.40 -4.00 8.29
C GLY A 317 -10.60 -4.41 9.14
N HIS A 318 -11.23 -5.52 8.78
CA HIS A 318 -12.30 -6.12 9.57
C HIS A 318 -12.39 -7.63 9.32
N THR A 319 -13.30 -8.31 10.01
CA THR A 319 -13.53 -9.75 9.83
C THR A 319 -14.95 -10.03 9.38
N THR A 320 -15.09 -10.79 8.29
CA THR A 320 -16.39 -11.31 7.81
C THR A 320 -16.47 -12.82 7.97
N GLU A 321 -17.68 -13.38 7.87
CA GLU A 321 -17.86 -14.84 7.87
C GLU A 321 -17.34 -15.51 6.58
N GLU A 322 -17.30 -14.76 5.47
CA GLU A 322 -16.93 -15.26 4.13
C GLU A 322 -15.42 -15.18 3.89
N ASP A 323 -14.81 -14.02 4.13
CA ASP A 323 -13.40 -13.76 3.80
C ASP A 323 -12.46 -13.92 5.01
N GLY A 324 -13.01 -13.97 6.23
CA GLY A 324 -12.21 -13.85 7.44
C GLY A 324 -11.66 -12.43 7.61
N TYR A 325 -10.53 -12.29 8.30
CA TYR A 325 -9.90 -10.98 8.46
C TYR A 325 -9.20 -10.56 7.17
N HIS A 326 -9.46 -9.34 6.72
CA HIS A 326 -8.77 -8.72 5.59
C HIS A 326 -8.66 -7.21 5.80
N TYR A 327 -7.68 -6.60 5.12
CA TYR A 327 -7.53 -5.15 5.06
C TYR A 327 -8.26 -4.58 3.86
N HIS A 328 -8.71 -3.34 3.96
CA HIS A 328 -8.94 -2.50 2.79
C HIS A 328 -7.74 -1.57 2.62
N ALA A 329 -7.32 -1.37 1.38
CA ALA A 329 -6.31 -0.37 1.08
C ALA A 329 -6.81 1.03 1.46
N ASN A 330 -5.91 1.90 1.92
CA ASN A 330 -6.29 3.31 2.15
C ASN A 330 -6.60 3.99 0.81
N ASN A 331 -7.26 5.15 0.88
CA ASN A 331 -7.41 5.99 -0.30
C ASN A 331 -6.03 6.38 -0.85
N ALA A 332 -5.84 6.35 -2.17
CA ALA A 332 -4.55 6.64 -2.78
C ALA A 332 -4.01 8.04 -2.42
N ALA A 333 -4.87 9.01 -2.09
CA ALA A 333 -4.46 10.32 -1.59
C ALA A 333 -3.54 10.22 -0.36
N GLU A 334 -3.69 9.19 0.46
CA GLU A 334 -2.90 8.99 1.68
C GLU A 334 -1.46 8.52 1.40
N ASN A 335 -1.12 8.19 0.15
CA ASN A 335 0.21 7.74 -0.25
C ASN A 335 0.68 6.53 0.60
N GLN A 336 -0.23 5.63 0.94
CA GLN A 336 0.07 4.45 1.75
C GLN A 336 -1.01 3.41 1.51
N VAL A 337 -0.69 2.27 0.91
CA VAL A 337 -1.71 1.24 0.65
C VAL A 337 -2.18 0.56 1.94
N ILE A 338 -1.27 0.25 2.88
CA ILE A 338 -1.56 -0.49 4.11
C ILE A 338 -1.16 0.34 5.33
N GLU A 339 -2.12 0.69 6.17
CA GLU A 339 -1.95 1.53 7.36
C GLU A 339 -1.03 0.90 8.42
N CYS A 340 -1.38 -0.32 8.84
CA CYS A 340 -0.61 -1.12 9.78
C CYS A 340 -0.88 -2.62 9.60
N LEU A 341 -0.12 -3.45 10.31
CA LEU A 341 -0.26 -4.90 10.31
C LEU A 341 -0.80 -5.39 11.66
N ILE A 342 -1.95 -6.07 11.64
CA ILE A 342 -2.55 -6.78 12.77
C ILE A 342 -1.86 -8.13 13.02
N GLY A 343 -1.23 -8.70 11.99
CA GLY A 343 -0.59 -10.01 12.03
C GLY A 343 0.90 -9.98 12.33
N GLN A 344 1.45 -11.16 12.61
CA GLN A 344 2.87 -11.37 12.78
C GLN A 344 3.55 -11.56 11.42
N THR A 345 4.57 -10.78 11.15
CA THR A 345 5.46 -10.96 10.01
C THR A 345 6.58 -11.95 10.32
N VAL A 346 7.33 -12.38 9.30
CA VAL A 346 8.51 -13.21 9.48
C VAL A 346 9.57 -12.49 10.33
N ALA A 347 10.15 -13.19 11.30
CA ALA A 347 11.16 -12.64 12.18
C ALA A 347 12.50 -12.50 11.47
N GLY A 348 13.11 -11.30 11.54
CA GLY A 348 14.40 -11.06 10.93
C GLY A 348 14.38 -11.01 9.40
N SER A 349 13.19 -11.02 8.77
CA SER A 349 13.04 -10.41 7.45
C SER A 349 13.22 -8.90 7.65
N ASP A 350 14.47 -8.45 7.70
CA ASP A 350 14.76 -7.07 7.34
C ASP A 350 14.08 -6.85 5.98
N ALA A 351 13.31 -5.78 5.85
CA ALA A 351 12.67 -5.26 4.64
C ALA A 351 13.62 -5.28 3.41
N ALA A 352 13.82 -6.46 2.83
CA ALA A 352 14.72 -6.68 1.73
C ALA A 352 13.98 -6.39 0.43
N GLY A 353 13.83 -5.10 0.17
CA GLY A 353 13.22 -4.53 -1.04
C GLY A 353 12.45 -3.26 -0.67
N GLY A 354 12.82 -2.12 -1.25
CA GLY A 354 12.08 -0.86 -1.15
C GLY A 354 12.43 0.05 0.03
N GLY A 355 13.18 1.12 -0.24
CA GLY A 355 13.05 2.38 0.51
C GLY A 355 14.22 2.86 1.37
N GLY A 356 15.32 3.27 0.73
CA GLY A 356 16.04 4.51 1.07
C GLY A 356 16.54 4.76 2.50
N ALA A 357 17.60 4.06 2.93
CA ALA A 357 18.61 4.61 3.86
C ALA A 357 19.99 3.92 3.73
N GLY A 358 20.39 3.57 2.51
CA GLY A 358 21.71 2.98 2.23
C GLY A 358 22.67 4.03 1.67
N GLY A 359 23.52 4.61 2.52
CA GLY A 359 24.61 5.47 2.06
C GLY A 359 25.50 4.77 1.02
N ARG A 360 25.64 5.38 -0.15
CA ARG A 360 26.51 4.94 -1.25
C ARG A 360 27.95 4.72 -0.75
N PRO A 361 28.62 3.60 -1.10
CA PRO A 361 30.08 3.56 -1.07
C PRO A 361 30.62 4.57 -2.08
N GLU A 362 31.36 5.59 -1.62
CA GLU A 362 31.97 6.60 -2.48
C GLU A 362 32.71 5.92 -3.66
N GLY A 363 32.29 6.24 -4.88
CA GLY A 363 32.97 5.80 -6.08
C GLY A 363 34.41 6.33 -6.11
N PRO A 364 35.35 5.62 -6.76
CA PRO A 364 36.75 6.04 -6.80
C PRO A 364 36.86 7.43 -7.45
N PRO A 365 37.76 8.30 -6.95
CA PRO A 365 37.88 9.67 -7.43
C PRO A 365 38.24 9.71 -8.93
N PRO A 366 37.80 10.75 -9.67
CA PRO A 366 38.10 10.90 -11.08
C PRO A 366 39.61 10.89 -11.31
N GLY A 367 40.07 10.00 -12.18
CA GLY A 367 41.48 9.93 -12.57
C GLY A 367 41.88 11.22 -13.29
N GLU A 368 42.92 11.87 -12.77
CA GLU A 368 43.58 13.01 -13.42
C GLU A 368 44.21 12.54 -14.74
N GLY A 369 43.73 13.12 -15.85
CA GLY A 369 44.39 13.11 -17.16
C GLY A 369 45.15 14.40 -17.41
#